data_AF-A0A2N3CQF8-F1
#
_entry.id   AF-A0A2N3CQF8-F1
#
_cell.length_a   1.000
_cell.length_b   1.000
_cell.length_c   1.000
_cell.angle_alpha   90.00
_cell.angle_beta   90.00
_cell.angle_gamma   90.00
#
_symmetry.space_group_name_H-M   'P 1'
#
loop_
_entity.id
_entity.type
_entity.pdbx_description
1 polymer ?
#
loop_
_entity_poly.entity_id
_entity_poly.type
_entity_poly.pdbx_seq_one_letter_code
_entity_poly.pdbx_strand_id
1 'polypeptide(L)'
;MGQWSGDRRPLAERIRDYDWDGAIGPVCAEISVLIADDFETVSRSFWDHYLTLPATAHVRQIFGEKRMAEQVSVSTRYTRAKYTKPFDEEWLHMAEQHAENMHRARVPLSALLSAFSFAHSVTYRALREKLADDPERLCRMADVIQRLALLEADFMASQLGSRDSMLAKQERSRRSELFRAEIGETIEGTSELGARVRQQAKGAADSTRGMLGKTSEVAAAAEQSAVAMREAAHTAAGLIRAI
;
A
#
# COMPACT_ATOMS: atom_id res chain seq x y z
N MET A 1 8.21 -10.66 -0.96
CA MET A 1 7.24 -10.76 0.15
C MET A 1 5.85 -10.85 -0.47
N GLY A 2 5.04 -11.87 -0.13
CA GLY A 2 3.66 -11.99 -0.64
C GLY A 2 3.16 -13.39 -1.01
N GLN A 3 3.80 -14.48 -0.58
CA GLN A 3 3.34 -15.85 -0.91
C GLN A 3 2.17 -16.36 -0.06
N TRP A 4 1.77 -15.63 0.99
CA TRP A 4 0.73 -16.08 1.92
C TRP A 4 -0.68 -15.59 1.58
N SER A 5 -0.80 -14.50 0.82
CA SER A 5 -2.08 -14.16 0.18
C SER A 5 -2.15 -15.00 -1.08
N GLY A 6 -2.90 -16.10 -1.04
CA GLY A 6 -3.18 -16.89 -2.23
C GLY A 6 -3.66 -15.99 -3.37
N ASP A 7 -3.39 -16.42 -4.60
CA ASP A 7 -3.93 -15.80 -5.80
C ASP A 7 -5.43 -15.53 -5.65
N ARG A 8 -6.01 -14.57 -6.40
CA ARG A 8 -7.46 -14.31 -6.39
C ARG A 8 -8.20 -15.56 -6.90
N ARG A 9 -8.42 -16.53 -6.03
CA ARG A 9 -9.18 -17.74 -6.29
C ARG A 9 -10.67 -17.43 -6.12
N PRO A 10 -11.53 -17.86 -7.07
CA PRO A 10 -12.98 -17.72 -6.97
C PRO A 10 -13.51 -18.24 -5.64
N LEU A 11 -14.52 -17.58 -5.10
CA LEU A 11 -15.14 -17.99 -3.83
C LEU A 11 -15.63 -19.45 -3.87
N ALA A 12 -16.18 -19.89 -4.99
CA ALA A 12 -16.64 -21.27 -5.17
C ALA A 12 -15.52 -22.33 -5.10
N GLU A 13 -14.27 -21.97 -5.40
CA GLU A 13 -13.12 -22.86 -5.17
C GLU A 13 -12.81 -22.96 -3.68
N ARG A 14 -12.80 -21.83 -2.98
CA ARG A 14 -12.57 -21.80 -1.53
C ARG A 14 -13.63 -22.60 -0.79
N ILE A 15 -14.91 -22.38 -1.10
CA ILE A 15 -16.00 -23.12 -0.47
C ILE A 15 -15.80 -24.63 -0.63
N ARG A 16 -15.38 -25.11 -1.81
CA ARG A 16 -15.11 -26.53 -2.05
C ARG A 16 -13.98 -27.10 -1.19
N ASP A 17 -12.95 -26.30 -0.88
CA ASP A 17 -11.84 -26.71 -0.01
C ASP A 17 -12.31 -26.97 1.44
N TYR A 18 -13.40 -26.31 1.89
CA TYR A 18 -13.94 -26.44 3.25
C TYR A 18 -15.25 -27.23 3.33
N ASP A 19 -16.02 -27.32 2.25
CA ASP A 19 -17.33 -28.00 2.15
C ASP A 19 -17.26 -29.26 1.27
N TRP A 20 -16.20 -30.07 1.44
CA TRP A 20 -15.91 -31.23 0.57
C TRP A 20 -17.01 -32.30 0.55
N ASP A 21 -17.87 -32.34 1.56
CA ASP A 21 -18.99 -33.28 1.72
C ASP A 21 -20.37 -32.60 1.63
N GLY A 22 -20.43 -31.28 1.42
CA GLY A 22 -21.68 -30.51 1.38
C GLY A 22 -22.41 -30.41 2.72
N ALA A 23 -21.76 -30.71 3.85
CA ALA A 23 -22.40 -30.73 5.16
C ALA A 23 -22.63 -29.33 5.76
N ILE A 24 -21.87 -28.31 5.33
CA ILE A 24 -21.89 -27.00 6.01
C ILE A 24 -23.30 -26.38 5.96
N GLY A 25 -23.93 -26.33 4.79
CA GLY A 25 -25.27 -25.73 4.64
C GLY A 25 -26.33 -26.36 5.54
N PRO A 26 -26.61 -27.68 5.42
CA PRO A 26 -27.62 -28.36 6.23
C PRO A 26 -27.39 -28.27 7.73
N VAL A 27 -26.14 -28.47 8.17
CA VAL A 27 -25.80 -28.44 9.61
C VAL A 27 -25.85 -27.02 10.17
N CYS A 28 -25.47 -26.01 9.38
CA CYS A 28 -25.63 -24.61 9.79
C CYS A 28 -27.11 -24.24 9.99
N ALA A 29 -27.99 -24.66 9.08
CA ALA A 29 -29.43 -24.42 9.21
C ALA A 29 -29.98 -25.04 10.50
N GLU A 30 -29.52 -26.24 10.85
CA GLU A 30 -29.86 -26.91 12.10
C GLU A 30 -29.33 -26.17 13.34
N ILE A 31 -28.05 -25.77 13.33
CA ILE A 31 -27.45 -24.94 14.37
C ILE A 31 -28.27 -23.67 14.57
N SER A 32 -28.69 -23.02 13.48
CA SER A 32 -29.42 -21.75 13.53
C SER A 32 -30.74 -21.83 14.31
N VAL A 33 -31.41 -22.99 14.25
CA VAL A 33 -32.63 -23.27 15.01
C VAL A 33 -32.29 -23.54 16.47
N LEU A 34 -31.26 -24.34 16.74
CA LEU A 34 -30.86 -24.66 18.12
C LEU A 34 -30.45 -23.42 18.90
N ILE A 35 -29.63 -22.54 18.32
CA ILE A 35 -29.08 -21.36 19.03
C ILE A 35 -29.86 -20.07 18.78
N ALA A 36 -31.12 -20.18 18.31
CA ALA A 36 -31.91 -19.02 17.88
C ALA A 36 -32.01 -17.90 18.94
N ASP A 37 -32.10 -18.29 20.21
CA ASP A 37 -32.19 -17.39 21.38
C ASP A 37 -30.82 -16.90 21.87
N ASP A 38 -29.73 -17.51 21.39
CA ASP A 38 -28.36 -17.28 21.90
C ASP A 38 -27.55 -16.34 21.00
N PHE A 39 -28.06 -15.94 19.83
CA PHE A 39 -27.32 -15.10 18.88
C PHE A 39 -26.86 -13.76 19.46
N GLU A 40 -27.70 -13.10 20.25
CA GLU A 40 -27.31 -11.85 20.91
C GLU A 40 -26.24 -12.10 21.97
N THR A 41 -26.37 -13.16 22.77
CA THR A 41 -25.41 -13.56 23.79
C THR A 41 -24.02 -13.84 23.17
N VAL A 42 -23.99 -14.58 22.06
CA VAL A 42 -22.75 -14.84 21.30
C VAL A 42 -22.13 -13.53 20.80
N SER A 43 -22.96 -12.65 20.24
CA SER A 43 -22.51 -11.37 19.67
C SER A 43 -22.00 -10.39 20.72
N ARG A 44 -22.65 -10.33 21.89
CA ARG A 44 -22.20 -9.54 23.03
C ARG A 44 -20.88 -10.09 23.59
N SER A 45 -20.78 -11.40 23.75
CA SER A 45 -19.56 -12.07 24.22
C SER A 45 -18.38 -11.81 23.29
N PHE A 46 -18.61 -11.74 21.98
CA PHE A 46 -17.59 -11.32 21.01
C PHE A 46 -17.07 -9.92 21.33
N TRP A 47 -17.95 -8.93 21.48
CA TRP A 47 -17.55 -7.53 21.72
C TRP A 47 -16.89 -7.33 23.07
N ASP A 48 -17.42 -7.97 24.11
CA ASP A 48 -16.85 -7.93 25.45
C ASP A 48 -15.40 -8.44 25.42
N HIS A 49 -15.17 -9.60 24.81
CA HIS A 49 -13.82 -10.16 24.65
C HIS A 49 -12.94 -9.29 23.75
N TYR A 50 -13.46 -8.89 22.58
CA TYR A 50 -12.74 -8.08 21.60
C TYR A 50 -12.19 -6.79 22.23
N LEU A 51 -12.98 -6.10 23.05
CA LEU A 51 -12.54 -4.89 23.72
C LEU A 51 -11.58 -5.14 24.88
N THR A 52 -11.40 -6.37 25.37
CA THR A 52 -10.33 -6.66 26.35
C THR A 52 -8.95 -6.77 25.71
N LEU A 53 -8.87 -7.03 24.41
CA LEU A 53 -7.60 -7.28 23.72
C LEU A 53 -6.69 -6.03 23.72
N PRO A 54 -5.37 -6.17 23.97
CA PRO A 54 -4.44 -5.04 23.89
C PRO A 54 -4.46 -4.35 22.52
N ALA A 55 -4.62 -5.13 21.45
CA ALA A 55 -4.66 -4.66 20.07
C ALA A 55 -5.88 -3.78 19.72
N THR A 56 -6.88 -3.70 20.61
CA THR A 56 -8.09 -2.89 20.44
C THR A 56 -8.16 -1.74 21.44
N ALA A 57 -7.11 -1.55 22.26
CA ALA A 57 -7.11 -0.53 23.31
C ALA A 57 -7.41 0.88 22.80
N HIS A 58 -6.87 1.25 21.64
CA HIS A 58 -7.06 2.57 21.02
C HIS A 58 -8.48 2.82 20.52
N VAL A 59 -9.28 1.77 20.28
CA VAL A 59 -10.67 1.93 19.84
C VAL A 59 -11.68 1.83 20.99
N ARG A 60 -11.31 1.46 22.21
CA ARG A 60 -12.29 1.28 23.31
C ARG A 60 -13.12 2.53 23.57
N GLN A 61 -12.48 3.70 23.54
CA GLN A 61 -13.11 4.98 23.88
C GLN A 61 -14.23 5.39 22.92
N ILE A 62 -14.24 4.86 21.67
CA ILE A 62 -15.30 5.18 20.72
C ILE A 62 -16.58 4.36 20.94
N PHE A 63 -16.52 3.28 21.74
CA PHE A 63 -17.67 2.41 22.04
C PHE A 63 -18.36 2.84 23.34
N GLY A 64 -19.17 3.90 23.25
CA GLY A 64 -20.19 4.19 24.27
C GLY A 64 -21.38 3.23 24.19
N GLU A 65 -22.29 3.30 25.15
CA GLU A 65 -23.46 2.41 25.29
C GLU A 65 -24.28 2.26 24.00
N LYS A 66 -24.66 3.39 23.39
CA LYS A 66 -25.44 3.40 22.14
C LYS A 66 -24.71 2.68 21.00
N ARG A 67 -23.42 2.99 20.81
CA ARG A 67 -22.61 2.38 19.75
C ARG A 67 -22.41 0.90 20.00
N MET A 68 -22.23 0.50 21.26
CA MET A 68 -22.14 -0.92 21.63
C MET A 68 -23.43 -1.66 21.28
N ALA A 69 -24.60 -1.11 21.64
CA ALA A 69 -25.89 -1.71 21.31
C ALA A 69 -26.10 -1.87 19.78
N GLU A 70 -25.74 -0.84 19.01
CA GLU A 70 -25.77 -0.91 17.53
C GLU A 70 -24.85 -2.02 16.99
N GLN A 71 -23.63 -2.14 17.54
CA GLN A 71 -22.64 -3.11 17.07
C GLN A 71 -23.01 -4.54 17.45
N VAL A 72 -23.58 -4.75 18.65
CA VAL A 72 -24.17 -6.02 19.05
C VAL A 72 -25.32 -6.39 18.10
N SER A 73 -26.24 -5.47 17.80
CA SER A 73 -27.34 -5.72 16.86
C SER A 73 -26.85 -6.13 15.46
N VAL A 74 -25.86 -5.40 14.91
CA VAL A 74 -25.24 -5.74 13.62
C VAL A 74 -24.56 -7.13 13.67
N SER A 75 -23.87 -7.44 14.76
CA SER A 75 -23.17 -8.73 14.94
C SER A 75 -24.13 -9.89 15.18
N THR A 76 -25.29 -9.64 15.79
CA THR A 76 -26.39 -10.60 15.91
C THR A 76 -26.94 -10.94 14.53
N ARG A 77 -27.17 -9.94 13.67
CA ARG A 77 -27.57 -10.17 12.27
C ARG A 77 -26.49 -10.97 11.52
N TYR A 78 -25.23 -10.61 11.70
CA TYR A 78 -24.09 -11.31 11.10
C TYR A 78 -24.07 -12.80 11.47
N THR A 79 -24.15 -13.09 12.78
CA THR A 79 -24.11 -14.45 13.30
C THR A 79 -25.32 -15.25 12.83
N ARG A 80 -26.51 -14.63 12.77
CA ARG A 80 -27.71 -15.27 12.22
C ARG A 80 -27.56 -15.60 10.73
N ALA A 81 -27.09 -14.66 9.91
CA ALA A 81 -26.87 -14.87 8.48
C ALA A 81 -25.88 -16.01 8.24
N LYS A 82 -24.77 -16.02 8.99
CA LYS A 82 -23.72 -17.06 8.94
C LYS A 82 -24.29 -18.48 9.07
N TYR A 83 -25.22 -18.71 10.00
CA TYR A 83 -25.78 -20.04 10.21
C TYR A 83 -27.05 -20.31 9.39
N THR A 84 -27.83 -19.30 9.02
CA THR A 84 -29.08 -19.53 8.28
C THR A 84 -28.81 -19.85 6.81
N LYS A 85 -27.86 -19.13 6.19
CA LYS A 85 -27.51 -19.25 4.78
C LYS A 85 -25.99 -19.03 4.62
N PRO A 86 -25.16 -19.99 5.03
CA PRO A 86 -23.72 -19.86 4.80
C PRO A 86 -23.45 -19.66 3.31
N PHE A 87 -22.43 -18.87 3.00
CA PHE A 87 -21.98 -18.53 1.63
C PHE A 87 -22.90 -17.62 0.82
N ASP A 88 -24.01 -17.11 1.37
CA ASP A 88 -24.82 -16.15 0.64
C ASP A 88 -24.15 -14.78 0.50
N GLU A 89 -24.60 -14.00 -0.48
CA GLU A 89 -24.04 -12.69 -0.77
C GLU A 89 -24.14 -11.73 0.43
N GLU A 90 -25.19 -11.85 1.25
CA GLU A 90 -25.39 -11.01 2.43
C GLU A 90 -24.29 -11.25 3.46
N TRP A 91 -24.06 -12.51 3.85
CA TRP A 91 -23.04 -12.87 4.83
C TRP A 91 -21.64 -12.50 4.35
N LEU A 92 -21.32 -12.80 3.08
CA LEU A 92 -20.02 -12.46 2.49
C LEU A 92 -19.77 -10.96 2.47
N HIS A 93 -20.79 -10.17 2.09
CA HIS A 93 -20.71 -8.73 2.09
C HIS A 93 -20.51 -8.17 3.50
N MET A 94 -21.22 -8.71 4.50
CA MET A 94 -21.02 -8.31 5.89
C MET A 94 -19.62 -8.68 6.40
N ALA A 95 -19.09 -9.85 6.03
CA ALA A 95 -17.75 -10.30 6.40
C ALA A 95 -16.67 -9.39 5.80
N GLU A 96 -16.83 -9.00 4.54
CA GLU A 96 -15.96 -8.04 3.85
C GLU A 96 -15.99 -6.66 4.52
N GLN A 97 -17.19 -6.12 4.77
CA GLN A 97 -17.33 -4.83 5.45
C GLN A 97 -16.69 -4.84 6.85
N HIS A 98 -16.83 -5.95 7.58
CA HIS A 98 -16.27 -6.08 8.91
C HIS A 98 -14.73 -6.07 8.87
N ALA A 99 -14.13 -6.88 7.99
CA ALA A 99 -12.69 -6.90 7.78
C ALA A 99 -12.17 -5.52 7.35
N GLU A 100 -12.88 -4.82 6.45
CA GLU A 100 -12.50 -3.49 6.00
C GLU A 100 -12.55 -2.46 7.13
N ASN A 101 -13.63 -2.45 7.93
CA ASN A 101 -13.79 -1.53 9.05
C ASN A 101 -12.67 -1.71 10.08
N MET A 102 -12.30 -2.94 10.39
CA MET A 102 -11.21 -3.24 11.32
C MET A 102 -9.86 -2.81 10.77
N HIS A 103 -9.60 -3.07 9.50
CA HIS A 103 -8.37 -2.61 8.84
C HIS A 103 -8.30 -1.07 8.82
N ARG A 104 -9.40 -0.36 8.52
CA ARG A 104 -9.46 1.12 8.62
C ARG A 104 -9.18 1.62 10.03
N ALA A 105 -9.67 0.90 11.05
CA ALA A 105 -9.41 1.18 12.45
C ALA A 105 -8.00 0.75 12.93
N ARG A 106 -7.15 0.23 12.03
CA ARG A 106 -5.80 -0.28 12.32
C ARG A 106 -5.78 -1.38 13.37
N VAL A 107 -6.81 -2.22 13.39
CA VAL A 107 -6.88 -3.41 14.23
C VAL A 107 -6.31 -4.59 13.43
N PRO A 108 -5.33 -5.34 13.96
CA PRO A 108 -4.75 -6.47 13.25
C PRO A 108 -5.77 -7.60 13.10
N LEU A 109 -5.74 -8.30 11.95
CA LEU A 109 -6.64 -9.42 11.67
C LEU A 109 -6.58 -10.50 12.77
N SER A 110 -5.41 -10.75 13.36
CA SER A 110 -5.25 -11.72 14.45
C SER A 110 -6.10 -11.39 15.68
N ALA A 111 -6.31 -10.11 16.00
CA ALA A 111 -7.17 -9.71 17.11
C ALA A 111 -8.65 -9.99 16.80
N LEU A 112 -9.07 -9.74 15.56
CA LEU A 112 -10.41 -10.08 15.10
C LEU A 112 -10.66 -11.60 15.13
N LEU A 113 -9.72 -12.39 14.60
CA LEU A 113 -9.81 -13.85 14.60
C LEU A 113 -9.82 -14.44 16.02
N SER A 114 -9.05 -13.84 16.95
CA SER A 114 -9.10 -14.22 18.37
C SER A 114 -10.49 -14.02 18.97
N ALA A 115 -11.13 -12.88 18.67
CA ALA A 115 -12.49 -12.60 19.14
C ALA A 115 -13.52 -13.54 18.50
N PHE A 116 -13.39 -13.87 17.21
CA PHE A 116 -14.23 -14.90 16.60
C PHE A 116 -14.05 -16.28 17.25
N SER A 117 -12.82 -16.70 17.52
CA SER A 117 -12.55 -17.96 18.23
C SER A 117 -13.23 -18.00 19.60
N PHE A 118 -13.25 -16.88 20.33
CA PHE A 118 -13.98 -16.78 21.59
C PHE A 118 -15.50 -16.91 21.38
N ALA A 119 -16.07 -16.23 20.38
CA ALA A 119 -17.49 -16.33 20.04
C ALA A 119 -17.90 -17.75 19.60
N HIS A 120 -17.04 -18.46 18.86
CA HIS A 120 -17.25 -19.87 18.53
C HIS A 120 -17.26 -20.76 19.78
N SER A 121 -16.41 -20.46 20.77
CA SER A 121 -16.42 -21.17 22.06
C SER A 121 -17.71 -20.91 22.86
N VAL A 122 -18.30 -19.72 22.76
CA VAL A 122 -19.62 -19.41 23.35
C VAL A 122 -20.71 -20.19 22.62
N THR A 123 -20.66 -20.23 21.28
CA THR A 123 -21.61 -20.98 20.45
C THR A 123 -21.58 -22.48 20.79
N TYR A 124 -20.38 -23.05 20.91
CA TYR A 124 -20.21 -24.45 21.28
C TYR A 124 -20.80 -24.77 22.66
N ARG A 125 -20.66 -23.87 23.65
CA ARG A 125 -21.27 -24.04 24.97
C ARG A 125 -22.79 -24.07 24.90
N ALA A 126 -23.40 -23.14 24.14
CA ALA A 126 -24.84 -23.12 23.91
C ALA A 126 -25.34 -24.41 23.24
N LEU A 127 -24.60 -24.95 22.26
CA LEU A 127 -24.94 -26.23 21.63
C LEU A 127 -24.81 -27.41 22.60
N ARG A 128 -23.73 -27.45 23.39
CA ARG A 128 -23.52 -28.51 24.38
C ARG A 128 -24.65 -28.59 25.41
N GLU A 129 -25.19 -27.45 25.83
CA GLU A 129 -26.33 -27.40 26.75
C GLU A 129 -27.61 -27.97 26.12
N LYS A 130 -27.83 -27.74 24.82
CA LYS A 130 -29.02 -28.21 24.09
C LYS A 130 -28.91 -29.66 23.59
N LEU A 131 -27.70 -30.19 23.48
CA LEU A 131 -27.38 -31.51 22.93
C LEU A 131 -26.64 -32.39 23.93
N ALA A 132 -26.90 -32.23 25.23
CA ALA A 132 -26.21 -32.96 26.29
C ALA A 132 -26.28 -34.49 26.12
N ASP A 133 -27.41 -34.99 25.58
CA ASP A 133 -27.67 -36.42 25.38
C ASP A 133 -27.32 -36.93 23.97
N ASP A 134 -26.79 -36.08 23.09
CA ASP A 134 -26.45 -36.42 21.70
C ASP A 134 -25.03 -35.96 21.34
N PRO A 135 -24.00 -36.63 21.89
CA PRO A 135 -22.60 -36.25 21.67
C PRO A 135 -22.17 -36.40 20.20
N GLU A 136 -22.75 -37.34 19.46
CA GLU A 136 -22.45 -37.52 18.03
C GLU A 136 -22.92 -36.33 17.21
N ARG A 137 -24.13 -35.83 17.46
CA ARG A 137 -24.66 -34.62 16.82
C ARG A 137 -23.87 -33.38 17.21
N LEU A 138 -23.47 -33.26 18.49
CA LEU A 138 -22.60 -32.19 18.93
C LEU A 138 -21.25 -32.20 18.20
N CYS A 139 -20.64 -33.38 18.03
CA CYS A 139 -19.40 -33.53 17.26
C CYS A 139 -19.55 -33.10 15.80
N ARG A 140 -20.64 -33.48 15.13
CA ARG A 140 -20.92 -33.05 13.75
C ARG A 140 -21.07 -31.52 13.64
N MET A 141 -21.76 -30.89 14.59
CA MET A 141 -21.91 -29.44 14.60
C MET A 141 -20.59 -28.72 14.90
N ALA A 142 -19.76 -29.27 15.79
CA ALA A 142 -18.44 -28.72 16.09
C ALA A 142 -17.50 -28.76 14.87
N ASP A 143 -17.52 -29.86 14.11
CA ASP A 143 -16.79 -29.97 12.83
C ASP A 143 -17.20 -28.86 11.86
N VAL A 144 -18.51 -28.70 11.62
CA VAL A 144 -19.02 -27.68 10.70
C VAL A 144 -18.71 -26.26 11.17
N ILE A 145 -18.83 -25.97 12.47
CA ILE A 145 -18.45 -24.65 13.03
C ILE A 145 -16.97 -24.38 12.77
N GLN A 146 -16.10 -25.36 12.98
CA GLN A 146 -14.66 -25.20 12.77
C GLN A 146 -14.33 -24.96 11.29
N ARG A 147 -14.94 -25.74 10.39
CA ARG A 147 -14.75 -25.58 8.93
C ARG A 147 -15.23 -24.21 8.46
N LEU A 148 -16.40 -23.77 8.93
CA LEU A 148 -16.95 -22.46 8.60
C LEU A 148 -16.08 -21.32 9.17
N ALA A 149 -15.55 -21.46 10.38
CA ALA A 149 -14.63 -20.50 10.99
C ALA A 149 -13.33 -20.34 10.19
N LEU A 150 -12.78 -21.45 9.69
CA LEU A 150 -11.57 -21.42 8.86
C LEU A 150 -11.83 -20.80 7.48
N LEU A 151 -12.97 -21.08 6.85
CA LEU A 151 -13.38 -20.41 5.62
C LEU A 151 -13.55 -18.90 5.84
N GLU A 152 -14.21 -18.49 6.92
CA GLU A 152 -14.39 -17.08 7.29
C GLU A 152 -13.03 -16.37 7.44
N ALA A 153 -12.07 -17.03 8.10
CA ALA A 153 -10.71 -16.52 8.25
C ALA A 153 -9.95 -16.41 6.92
N ASP A 154 -9.99 -17.45 6.07
CA ASP A 154 -9.35 -17.43 4.74
C ASP A 154 -9.93 -16.32 3.84
N PHE A 155 -11.26 -16.19 3.84
CA PHE A 155 -11.95 -15.15 3.09
C PHE A 155 -11.49 -13.75 3.52
N MET A 156 -11.53 -13.44 4.82
CA MET A 156 -11.10 -12.14 5.33
C MET A 156 -9.61 -11.87 5.07
N ALA A 157 -8.74 -12.86 5.31
CA ALA A 157 -7.31 -12.75 5.05
C ALA A 157 -7.00 -12.44 3.59
N SER A 158 -7.73 -13.08 2.67
CA SER A 158 -7.55 -12.90 1.24
C SER A 158 -8.03 -11.54 0.74
N GLN A 159 -9.17 -11.05 1.24
CA GLN A 159 -9.65 -9.70 0.90
C GLN A 159 -8.64 -8.62 1.35
N LEU A 160 -8.13 -8.73 2.58
CA LEU A 160 -7.13 -7.81 3.11
C LEU A 160 -5.80 -7.92 2.34
N GLY A 161 -5.33 -9.13 2.06
CA GLY A 161 -4.11 -9.36 1.27
C GLY A 161 -4.20 -8.80 -0.15
N SER A 162 -5.33 -9.01 -0.84
CA SER A 162 -5.56 -8.44 -2.17
C SER A 162 -5.52 -6.91 -2.13
N ARG A 163 -6.07 -6.30 -1.09
CA ARG A 163 -6.07 -4.86 -0.89
C ARG A 163 -4.68 -4.30 -0.62
N ASP A 164 -3.92 -4.92 0.28
CA ASP A 164 -2.54 -4.50 0.56
C ASP A 164 -1.66 -4.60 -0.69
N SER A 165 -1.84 -5.65 -1.49
CA SER A 165 -1.16 -5.81 -2.78
C SER A 165 -1.53 -4.70 -3.77
N MET A 166 -2.80 -4.32 -3.87
CA MET A 166 -3.27 -3.21 -4.70
C MET A 166 -2.68 -1.88 -4.24
N LEU A 167 -2.70 -1.57 -2.95
CA LEU A 167 -2.13 -0.34 -2.39
C LEU A 167 -0.62 -0.28 -2.63
N ALA A 168 0.10 -1.38 -2.43
CA ALA A 168 1.53 -1.45 -2.71
C ALA A 168 1.83 -1.25 -4.20
N LYS A 169 0.98 -1.77 -5.11
CA LYS A 169 1.11 -1.56 -6.56
C LYS A 169 0.85 -0.09 -6.95
N GLN A 170 -0.17 0.54 -6.37
CA GLN A 170 -0.48 1.95 -6.58
C GLN A 170 0.67 2.84 -6.10
N GLU A 171 1.21 2.59 -4.90
CA GLU A 171 2.33 3.37 -4.36
C GLU A 171 3.59 3.21 -5.21
N ARG A 172 3.90 2.00 -5.70
CA ARG A 172 5.03 1.79 -6.64
C ARG A 172 4.83 2.54 -7.96
N SER A 173 3.60 2.57 -8.48
CA SER A 173 3.29 3.27 -9.73
C SER A 173 3.43 4.78 -9.56
N ARG A 174 2.86 5.33 -8.49
CA ARG A 174 2.99 6.75 -8.12
C ARG A 174 4.46 7.18 -7.95
N ARG A 175 5.28 6.38 -7.28
CA ARG A 175 6.73 6.65 -7.15
C ARG A 175 7.45 6.64 -8.50
N SER A 176 7.07 5.72 -9.38
CA SER A 176 7.66 5.63 -10.72
C SER A 176 7.31 6.85 -11.58
N GLU A 177 6.09 7.35 -11.46
CA GLU A 177 5.65 8.59 -12.13
C GLU A 177 6.41 9.81 -11.63
N LEU A 178 6.54 9.97 -10.30
CA LEU A 178 7.30 11.06 -9.71
C LEU A 178 8.78 11.03 -10.14
N PHE A 179 9.40 9.86 -10.11
CA PHE A 179 10.78 9.70 -10.55
C PHE A 179 10.98 10.07 -12.04
N ARG A 180 10.03 9.70 -12.91
CA ARG A 180 10.06 10.08 -14.33
C ARG A 180 9.94 11.60 -14.52
N ALA A 181 9.08 12.25 -13.73
CA ALA A 181 8.93 13.70 -13.77
C ALA A 181 10.23 14.41 -13.32
N GLU A 182 10.83 13.96 -12.21
CA GLU A 182 12.09 14.52 -11.69
C GLU A 182 13.27 14.36 -12.67
N ILE A 183 13.39 13.21 -13.33
CA ILE A 183 14.38 13.01 -14.39
C ILE A 183 14.13 13.97 -15.56
N GLY A 184 12.88 14.14 -15.98
CA GLY A 184 12.52 15.07 -17.06
C GLY A 184 12.97 16.49 -16.74
N GLU A 185 12.62 16.98 -15.55
CA GLU A 185 13.02 18.30 -15.07
C GLU A 185 14.55 18.46 -15.00
N THR A 186 15.26 17.44 -14.51
CA THR A 186 16.72 17.44 -14.41
C THR A 186 17.39 17.47 -15.79
N ILE A 187 16.89 16.71 -16.76
CA ILE A 187 17.40 16.68 -18.14
C ILE A 187 17.15 18.02 -18.83
N GLU A 188 15.97 18.60 -18.67
CA GLU A 188 15.65 19.93 -19.20
C GLU A 188 16.59 20.99 -18.62
N GLY A 189 16.74 21.04 -17.29
CA GLY A 189 17.64 21.97 -16.62
C GLY A 189 19.11 21.80 -17.02
N THR A 190 19.57 20.55 -17.21
CA THR A 190 20.94 20.26 -17.69
C THR A 190 21.13 20.69 -19.14
N SER A 191 20.12 20.50 -19.99
CA SER A 191 20.14 20.90 -21.40
C SER A 191 20.21 22.42 -21.54
N GLU A 192 19.42 23.14 -20.75
CA GLU A 192 19.48 24.60 -20.69
C GLU A 192 20.83 25.10 -20.18
N LEU A 193 21.37 24.49 -19.13
CA LEU A 193 22.70 24.82 -18.61
C LEU A 193 23.77 24.60 -19.67
N GLY A 194 23.72 23.47 -20.38
CA GLY A 194 24.63 23.17 -21.48
C GLY A 194 24.51 24.18 -22.63
N ALA A 195 23.30 24.66 -22.94
CA ALA A 195 23.09 25.72 -23.92
C ALA A 195 23.74 27.04 -23.49
N ARG A 196 23.59 27.43 -22.21
CA ARG A 196 24.23 28.63 -21.65
C ARG A 196 25.76 28.53 -21.68
N VAL A 197 26.34 27.38 -21.31
CA VAL A 197 27.79 27.15 -21.35
C VAL A 197 28.33 27.26 -22.78
N ARG A 198 27.65 26.67 -23.78
CA ARG A 198 28.05 26.81 -25.19
C ARG A 198 28.04 28.27 -25.65
N GLN A 199 27.01 29.03 -25.24
CA GLN A 199 26.92 30.45 -25.58
C GLN A 199 28.07 31.27 -24.94
N GLN A 200 28.40 30.99 -23.68
CA GLN A 200 29.54 31.64 -23.00
C GLN A 200 30.88 31.27 -23.65
N ALA A 201 31.09 29.99 -23.98
CA ALA A 201 32.31 29.54 -24.65
C ALA A 201 32.49 30.22 -26.02
N LYS A 202 31.40 30.38 -26.78
CA LYS A 202 31.41 31.13 -28.05
C LYS A 202 31.82 32.59 -27.83
N GLY A 203 31.21 33.27 -26.86
CA GLY A 203 31.56 34.66 -26.53
C GLY A 203 33.03 34.83 -26.09
N ALA A 204 33.54 33.89 -25.29
CA ALA A 204 34.94 33.88 -24.89
C ALA A 204 35.88 33.68 -26.10
N ALA A 205 35.59 32.72 -26.97
CA ALA A 205 36.37 32.46 -28.18
C ALA A 205 36.38 33.66 -29.15
N ASP A 206 35.25 34.35 -29.30
CA ASP A 206 35.15 35.58 -30.10
C ASP A 206 36.02 36.70 -29.52
N SER A 207 35.97 36.88 -28.19
CA SER A 207 36.81 37.86 -27.48
C SER A 207 38.31 37.56 -27.61
N THR A 208 38.73 36.30 -27.41
CA THR A 208 40.13 35.90 -27.58
C THR A 208 40.62 36.13 -29.01
N ARG A 209 39.81 35.81 -30.03
CA ARG A 209 40.15 36.10 -31.43
C ARG A 209 40.27 37.60 -31.70
N GLY A 210 39.37 38.39 -31.13
CA GLY A 210 39.45 39.86 -31.20
C GLY A 210 40.74 40.39 -30.58
N MET A 211 41.10 39.90 -29.38
CA MET A 211 42.36 40.27 -28.74
C MET A 211 43.58 39.85 -29.57
N LEU A 212 43.63 38.62 -30.08
CA LEU A 212 44.73 38.15 -30.95
C LEU A 212 44.87 39.01 -32.21
N GLY A 213 43.75 39.42 -32.83
CA GLY A 213 43.76 40.34 -33.95
C GLY A 213 44.39 41.68 -33.60
N LYS A 214 43.99 42.28 -32.46
CA LYS A 214 44.55 43.54 -31.98
C LYS A 214 46.02 43.44 -31.58
N THR A 215 46.43 42.36 -30.93
CA THR A 215 47.85 42.11 -30.63
C THR A 215 48.66 41.95 -31.91
N SER A 216 48.11 41.31 -32.95
CA SER A 216 48.77 41.17 -34.26
C SER A 216 48.91 42.52 -34.96
N GLU A 217 47.88 43.39 -34.92
CA GLU A 217 47.96 44.77 -35.40
C GLU A 217 49.07 45.56 -34.69
N VAL A 218 49.13 45.47 -33.35
CA VAL A 218 50.17 46.14 -32.55
C VAL A 218 51.56 45.61 -32.87
N ALA A 219 51.72 44.30 -33.01
CA ALA A 219 53.00 43.68 -33.36
C ALA A 219 53.49 44.15 -34.74
N ALA A 220 52.60 44.17 -35.74
CA ALA A 220 52.92 44.66 -37.08
C ALA A 220 53.31 46.16 -37.06
N ALA A 221 52.59 46.98 -36.30
CA ALA A 221 52.92 48.40 -36.14
C ALA A 221 54.28 48.60 -35.43
N ALA A 222 54.59 47.77 -34.43
CA ALA A 222 55.88 47.78 -33.75
C ALA A 222 57.02 47.37 -34.69
N GLU A 223 56.80 46.35 -35.54
CA GLU A 223 57.79 45.90 -36.53
C GLU A 223 58.06 46.97 -37.59
N GLN A 224 57.01 47.62 -38.12
CA GLN A 224 57.17 48.77 -39.02
C GLN A 224 57.91 49.92 -38.34
N SER A 225 57.60 50.22 -37.07
CA SER A 225 58.30 51.26 -36.31
C SER A 225 59.78 50.92 -36.13
N ALA A 226 60.11 49.66 -35.83
CA ALA A 226 61.49 49.20 -35.68
C ALA A 226 62.28 49.29 -37.00
N VAL A 227 61.67 48.92 -38.14
CA VAL A 227 62.27 49.07 -39.47
C VAL A 227 62.54 50.54 -39.78
N ALA A 228 61.55 51.42 -39.58
CA ALA A 228 61.70 52.86 -39.80
C ALA A 228 62.81 53.47 -38.91
N MET A 229 62.88 53.06 -37.63
CA MET A 229 63.95 53.47 -36.73
C MET A 229 65.33 52.99 -37.20
N ARG A 230 65.42 51.76 -37.70
CA ARG A 230 66.67 51.20 -38.25
C ARG A 230 67.12 51.95 -39.51
N GLU A 231 66.20 52.29 -40.39
CA GLU A 231 66.49 53.11 -41.57
C GLU A 231 66.96 54.50 -41.17
N ALA A 232 66.25 55.18 -40.26
CA ALA A 232 66.66 56.50 -39.77
C ALA A 232 68.05 56.50 -39.14
N ALA A 233 68.39 55.47 -38.35
CA ALA A 233 69.73 55.30 -37.79
C ALA A 233 70.79 55.09 -38.88
N HIS A 234 70.50 54.29 -39.91
CA HIS A 234 71.39 54.12 -41.07
C HIS A 234 71.62 55.43 -41.83
N THR A 235 70.56 56.21 -42.07
CA THR A 235 70.65 57.52 -42.72
C THR A 235 71.49 58.49 -41.89
N ALA A 236 71.26 58.56 -40.58
CA ALA A 236 72.03 59.40 -39.67
C ALA A 236 73.53 59.01 -39.64
N ALA A 237 73.84 57.72 -39.60
CA ALA A 237 75.22 57.22 -39.66
C ALA A 237 75.89 57.53 -41.01
N GLY A 238 75.15 57.45 -42.11
CA GLY A 238 75.62 57.85 -43.44
C GLY A 238 75.96 59.34 -43.52
N LEU A 239 75.13 60.20 -42.92
CA LEU A 239 75.38 61.64 -42.81
C LEU A 239 76.64 61.95 -41.98
N ILE A 240 76.87 61.24 -40.87
CA ILE A 240 78.08 61.44 -40.04
C ILE A 240 79.38 61.07 -40.78
N ARG A 241 79.36 60.07 -41.68
CA ARG A 241 80.54 59.72 -42.50
C ARG A 241 80.79 60.67 -43.67
N ALA A 242 79.80 61.48 -44.03
CA ALA A 242 79.89 62.45 -45.14
C ALA A 242 80.39 63.84 -44.70
N ILE A 243 80.64 64.03 -43.39
CA ILE A 243 81.19 65.23 -42.76
C ILE A 243 82.63 64.94 -42.34
#